data_AF-A0A940FCP2-F1
#
_entry.id   AF-A0A940FCP2-F1
#
_cell.length_a   1.000
_cell.length_b   1.000
_cell.length_c   1.000
_cell.angle_alpha   90.00
_cell.angle_beta   90.00
_cell.angle_gamma   90.00
#
_symmetry.space_group_name_H-M   'P 1'
#
loop_
_entity.id
_entity.type
_entity.pdbx_description
1 polymer ?
#
loop_
_entity_poly.entity_id
_entity_poly.type
_entity_poly.pdbx_seq_one_letter_code
_entity_poly.pdbx_strand_id
1 'polypeptide(L)'
;VGEFDLMFGEGVSREGCVLDLAVEHDIVKKSGSWFSYGDSKIGQGRDGAKTFLQANPDLFTEIEGLVRTKIFGAQEPELAGVR
;
A
#
# COMPACT_ATOMS: atom_id res chain seq x y z
N VAL A 1 11.94 -10.15 -10.40
CA VAL A 1 11.42 -10.78 -9.16
C VAL A 1 12.17 -10.14 -8.02
N GLY A 2 11.57 -9.11 -7.41
CA GLY A 2 12.24 -8.14 -6.54
C GLY A 2 11.84 -8.33 -5.09
N GLU A 3 12.68 -7.85 -4.17
CA GLU A 3 12.59 -7.99 -2.70
C GLU A 3 11.21 -7.76 -2.07
N PHE A 4 10.30 -7.07 -2.77
CA PHE A 4 8.92 -6.88 -2.35
C PHE A 4 8.10 -8.19 -2.33
N ASP A 5 8.22 -9.08 -3.33
CA ASP A 5 7.49 -10.36 -3.34
C ASP A 5 7.88 -11.27 -2.16
N LEU A 6 9.10 -11.10 -1.62
CA LEU A 6 9.55 -11.81 -0.42
C LEU A 6 8.95 -11.22 0.87
N MET A 7 8.64 -9.92 0.91
CA MET A 7 8.00 -9.28 2.07
C MET A 7 6.52 -9.67 2.24
N PHE A 8 5.81 -9.93 1.14
CA PHE A 8 4.40 -10.37 1.15
C PHE A 8 4.28 -11.88 0.85
N GLY A 9 5.16 -12.66 1.47
CA GLY A 9 5.26 -14.10 1.27
C GLY A 9 3.92 -14.86 1.39
N GLU A 10 3.93 -16.08 0.88
CA GLU A 10 2.76 -16.95 0.75
C GLU A 10 1.98 -17.10 2.07
N GLY A 11 0.75 -16.60 2.11
CA GLY A 11 -0.16 -16.66 3.27
C GLY A 11 -0.38 -15.33 4.02
N VAL A 12 0.40 -14.28 3.74
CA VAL A 12 0.17 -12.93 4.27
C VAL A 12 -0.70 -12.13 3.31
N SER A 13 -1.79 -11.52 3.80
CA SER A 13 -2.65 -10.66 2.96
C SER A 13 -1.89 -9.39 2.59
N ARG A 14 -1.60 -9.27 1.28
CA ARG A 14 -0.89 -8.13 0.68
C ARG A 14 -1.51 -6.80 1.08
N GLU A 15 -2.84 -6.70 1.04
CA GLU A 15 -3.60 -5.50 1.35
C GLU A 15 -3.49 -5.11 2.82
N GLY A 16 -3.45 -6.08 3.72
CA GLY A 16 -3.26 -5.84 5.15
C GLY A 16 -1.89 -5.24 5.46
N CYS A 17 -0.83 -5.81 4.88
CA CYS A 17 0.52 -5.31 5.08
C CYS A 17 0.74 -3.94 4.42
N VAL A 18 0.23 -3.73 3.20
CA VAL A 18 0.27 -2.41 2.56
C VAL A 18 -0.48 -1.38 3.40
N LEU A 19 -1.65 -1.72 3.95
CA LEU A 19 -2.42 -0.82 4.80
C LEU A 19 -1.65 -0.42 6.06
N ASP A 20 -0.97 -1.37 6.71
CA ASP A 20 -0.13 -1.06 7.89
C ASP A 20 1.01 -0.11 7.55
N LEU A 21 1.77 -0.45 6.51
CA LEU A 21 2.89 0.36 6.05
C LEU A 21 2.42 1.75 5.60
N ALA A 22 1.27 1.84 4.94
CA ALA A 22 0.70 3.11 4.54
C ALA A 22 0.31 3.98 5.74
N VAL A 23 -0.18 3.40 6.83
CA VAL A 23 -0.45 4.14 8.07
C VAL A 23 0.83 4.54 8.79
N GLU A 24 1.81 3.64 8.87
CA GLU A 24 3.11 3.90 9.49
C GLU A 24 3.87 5.05 8.79
N HIS A 25 3.72 5.15 7.47
CA HIS A 25 4.34 6.20 6.66
C HIS A 25 3.43 7.41 6.37
N ASP A 26 2.33 7.57 7.12
CA ASP A 26 1.42 8.71 7.02
C ASP A 26 0.71 8.89 5.66
N ILE A 27 0.76 7.89 4.78
CA ILE A 27 0.07 7.84 3.48
C ILE A 27 -1.43 7.67 3.68
N VAL A 28 -1.81 6.71 4.54
CA VAL A 28 -3.19 6.50 5.00
C VAL A 28 -3.33 7.06 6.40
N LYS A 29 -4.34 7.89 6.63
CA LYS A 29 -4.65 8.43 7.95
C LYS A 29 -5.59 7.50 8.70
N LYS A 30 -5.31 7.32 9.98
CA LYS A 30 -6.16 6.56 10.91
C LYS A 30 -6.68 7.51 11.98
N SER A 31 -8.01 7.64 12.08
CA SER A 31 -8.68 8.40 13.13
C SER A 31 -9.60 7.47 13.92
N GLY A 32 -9.16 7.10 15.13
CA GLY A 32 -9.79 6.04 15.91
C GLY A 32 -9.79 4.70 15.17
N SER A 33 -10.97 4.18 14.86
CA SER A 33 -11.14 2.95 14.08
C SER A 33 -11.26 3.19 12.57
N TRP A 34 -11.28 4.44 12.09
CA TRP A 34 -11.49 4.75 10.69
C TRP A 34 -10.17 4.99 9.94
N PHE A 35 -10.12 4.53 8.69
CA PHE A 35 -9.01 4.75 7.74
C PHE A 35 -9.46 5.64 6.59
N SER A 36 -8.60 6.57 6.18
CA SER A 36 -8.83 7.50 5.07
C SER A 36 -7.55 7.72 4.27
N TYR A 37 -7.69 7.89 2.97
CA TYR A 37 -6.60 8.24 2.05
C TYR A 37 -6.96 9.54 1.33
N GLY A 38 -6.16 10.59 1.52
CA GLY A 38 -6.55 11.96 1.15
C GLY A 38 -7.90 12.32 1.79
N ASP A 39 -8.85 12.73 0.96
CA ASP A 39 -10.23 13.03 1.38
C ASP A 39 -11.18 11.81 1.30
N SER A 40 -10.71 10.67 0.80
CA SER A 40 -11.51 9.46 0.59
C SER A 40 -11.52 8.56 1.83
N LYS A 41 -12.71 8.09 2.20
CA LYS A 41 -12.88 7.14 3.32
C LYS A 41 -12.66 5.71 2.82
N ILE A 42 -11.67 5.01 3.40
CA ILE A 42 -11.33 3.64 3.02
C ILE A 42 -12.22 2.65 3.77
N GLY A 43 -12.34 2.79 5.10
CA GLY A 43 -13.15 1.84 5.86
C GLY A 43 -12.99 1.96 7.36
N GLN A 44 -13.85 1.25 8.09
CA GLN A 44 -13.78 1.11 9.54
C GLN A 44 -13.14 -0.23 9.89
N GLY A 45 -12.16 -0.18 10.79
CA GLY A 45 -11.38 -1.33 11.19
C GLY A 45 -10.44 -1.80 10.09
N ARG A 46 -9.50 -2.66 10.47
CA ARG A 46 -8.53 -3.23 9.53
C ARG A 46 -9.21 -4.03 8.44
N ASP A 47 -10.18 -4.87 8.81
CA ASP A 47 -10.83 -5.79 7.89
C ASP A 47 -11.68 -5.05 6.85
N GLY A 48 -12.46 -4.05 7.29
CA GLY A 48 -13.23 -3.20 6.38
C GLY A 48 -12.35 -2.40 5.42
N ALA A 49 -11.22 -1.88 5.89
CA ALA A 49 -10.26 -1.20 5.03
C ALA A 49 -9.62 -2.16 4.00
N LYS A 50 -9.28 -3.39 4.40
CA LYS A 50 -8.79 -4.42 3.46
C LYS A 50 -9.83 -4.75 2.39
N THR A 51 -11.08 -5.03 2.78
CA THR A 51 -12.16 -5.33 1.83
C THR A 51 -12.36 -4.18 0.84
N PHE A 52 -12.27 -2.93 1.31
CA PHE A 52 -12.35 -1.77 0.44
C PHE A 52 -11.19 -1.71 -0.56
N LEU A 53 -9.95 -1.92 -0.12
CA LEU A 53 -8.78 -1.93 -1.01
C LEU A 53 -8.85 -3.08 -2.03
N GLN A 54 -9.36 -4.26 -1.62
CA GLN A 54 -9.63 -5.38 -2.51
C GLN A 54 -10.69 -5.05 -3.58
N ALA A 55 -11.72 -4.32 -3.20
CA ALA A 55 -12.76 -3.87 -4.12
C ALA A 55 -12.33 -2.69 -5.01
N ASN A 56 -11.22 -2.00 -4.68
CA ASN A 56 -10.70 -0.83 -5.38
C ASN A 56 -9.23 -1.04 -5.76
N PRO A 57 -8.93 -1.92 -6.75
CA PRO A 57 -7.56 -2.30 -7.11
C PRO A 57 -6.72 -1.14 -7.63
N ASP A 58 -7.34 -0.14 -8.29
CA ASP A 58 -6.65 1.06 -8.76
C ASP A 58 -6.09 1.88 -7.59
N LEU A 59 -6.93 2.15 -6.59
CA LEU A 59 -6.54 2.85 -5.37
C LEU A 59 -5.49 2.06 -4.59
N PHE A 60 -5.66 0.75 -4.50
CA PHE A 60 -4.69 -0.11 -3.83
C PHE A 60 -3.32 -0.05 -4.51
N THR A 61 -3.27 -0.08 -5.84
CA THR A 61 -2.02 0.03 -6.61
C THR A 61 -1.34 1.38 -6.39
N GLU A 62 -2.12 2.46 -6.33
CA GLU A 62 -1.60 3.79 -6.00
C GLU A 62 -0.97 3.84 -4.61
N ILE A 63 -1.69 3.37 -3.58
CA ILE A 63 -1.20 3.35 -2.20
C ILE A 63 0.03 2.45 -2.08
N GLU A 64 0.02 1.26 -2.71
CA GLU A 64 1.19 0.37 -2.73
C GLU A 64 2.40 1.06 -3.38
N GLY A 65 2.20 1.75 -4.50
CA GLY A 65 3.26 2.51 -5.17
C GLY A 65 3.88 3.55 -4.26
N LEU A 66 3.05 4.33 -3.56
CA LEU A 66 3.51 5.33 -2.59
C LEU A 66 4.27 4.69 -1.42
N VAL A 67 3.76 3.57 -0.89
CA VAL A 67 4.42 2.80 0.18
C VAL A 67 5.78 2.31 -0.28
N ARG A 68 5.88 1.74 -1.48
CA ARG A 68 7.14 1.30 -2.08
C ARG A 68 8.13 2.45 -2.22
N THR A 69 7.69 3.58 -2.78
CA THR A 69 8.53 4.78 -2.90
C THR A 69 8.99 5.30 -1.54
N LYS A 70 8.18 5.19 -0.49
CA LYS A 70 8.58 5.60 0.86
C LYS A 70 9.59 4.67 1.52
N ILE A 71 9.46 3.36 1.34
CA ILE A 71 10.33 2.36 1.96
C ILE A 71 11.66 2.23 1.23
N PHE A 72 11.63 2.13 -0.10
CA PHE A 72 12.81 1.85 -0.93
C PHE A 72 13.42 3.11 -1.58
N GLY A 73 12.82 4.28 -1.35
CA GLY A 73 13.14 5.49 -2.08
C GLY A 73 12.56 5.46 -3.49
N ALA A 74 12.49 6.62 -4.15
CA ALA A 74 12.18 6.70 -5.57
C ALA A 74 13.31 6.02 -6.35
N GLN A 75 13.20 4.72 -6.61
CA GLN A 75 13.87 4.17 -7.77
C GLN A 75 13.15 4.74 -8.97
N GLU A 76 13.80 5.70 -9.63
CA GLU A 76 13.47 6.02 -11.01
C GLU A 76 13.30 4.69 -11.76
N PRO A 77 12.29 4.55 -12.62
CA PRO A 77 12.20 3.36 -13.45
C PRO A 77 13.50 3.28 -14.26
N GLU A 78 14.38 2.35 -13.92
CA GLU A 78 15.51 1.97 -14.77
C GLU A 78 14.95 1.22 -15.98
N LEU A 79 14.22 1.95 -16.82
CA LEU A 79 13.87 1.53 -18.17
C LEU A 79 15.07 1.86 -19.06
N ALA A 80 15.89 0.83 -19.25
CA ALA A 80 16.59 0.53 -20.49
C ALA A 80 17.52 1.63 -21.03
N GLY A 81 18.58 1.90 -20.28
CA GLY A 81 19.83 2.44 -20.81
C GLY A 81 20.86 1.34 -21.07
N VAL A 82 20.48 0.23 -21.71
CA VAL A 82 21.47 -0.72 -22.26
C VAL A 82 22.05 -0.07 -23.51
N ARG A 83 23.26 0.46 -23.37
CA ARG A 83 24.19 0.63 -24.48
C ARG A 83 24.58 -0.73 -25.05
#